data_AF-A0A935FSV7-F1
#
_entry.id   AF-A0A935FSV7-F1
#
_cell.length_a   1.000
_cell.length_b   1.000
_cell.length_c   1.000
_cell.angle_alpha   90.00
_cell.angle_beta   90.00
_cell.angle_gamma   90.00
#
_symmetry.space_group_name_H-M   'P 1'
#
loop_
_entity.id
_entity.type
_entity.pdbx_description
1 polymer ?
#
loop_
_entity_poly.entity_id
_entity_poly.type
_entity_poly.pdbx_seq_one_letter_code
_entity_poly.pdbx_strand_id
1 'polypeptide(L)'
;MKTGSSDKFEDMIKISNPKGFKLRVGDSVEYKLMMSEDNEQLAKIVSILNAKDVKFSGKFEDHRKYGVITPDSREVRRDVYVMPKNYGGAKHGDKVFARLDNPSDLTDENAELTAKIEKVIGKPGEKATEEKSIMLQYGLVKQFPKDVLNEAKDISGTIDANGRIDLREKVIFTIDPEDAKDFDDAVSIEVLEDGSYRLGVHIADVSHYVKEGTALDAEALKRATSVYLVRNVIPMLPEKLSNDLCSLKPNEDRPAFSIFIYLSKRFAVKGYEIAETLINSKRRFTYEEAQKIIETGKGDFSKELQLMHKISKSITLKRLESESLDFDSNEVKFKFDKNDNIIDIVVKHRLESMRLIEEFMLLANKCATQYVNKLSKEIKEVSAFRLQST
;
A
#
# COMPACT_ATOMS: atom_id res chain seq x y z
N MET A 1 -16.94 6.69 34.73
CA MET A 1 -17.67 6.78 33.45
C MET A 1 -18.06 8.24 33.21
N LYS A 2 -17.45 8.91 32.24
CA LYS A 2 -18.01 10.12 31.65
C LYS A 2 -18.48 9.74 30.25
N THR A 3 -19.77 9.87 30.00
CA THR A 3 -20.37 9.83 28.65
C THR A 3 -20.53 11.29 28.22
N GLY A 4 -19.68 11.74 27.31
CA GLY A 4 -19.71 13.10 26.75
C GLY A 4 -20.05 13.06 25.27
N SER A 5 -20.99 13.92 24.86
CA SER A 5 -21.44 14.10 23.49
C SER A 5 -20.32 14.63 22.60
N SER A 6 -20.30 14.14 21.36
CA SER A 6 -19.54 14.68 20.24
C SER A 6 -19.84 16.16 20.05
N ASP A 7 -18.94 17.04 20.48
CA ASP A 7 -18.72 18.39 19.95
C ASP A 7 -17.72 19.12 20.85
N LYS A 8 -16.46 18.72 20.71
CA LYS A 8 -15.23 19.43 21.06
C LYS A 8 -14.10 18.46 20.72
N PHE A 9 -13.13 18.88 19.93
CA PHE A 9 -11.84 18.22 19.90
C PHE A 9 -11.26 18.39 21.31
N GLU A 10 -11.56 17.44 22.20
CA GLU A 10 -11.01 17.37 23.56
C GLU A 10 -9.49 17.23 23.45
N ASP A 11 -8.79 17.99 24.28
CA ASP A 11 -7.34 18.11 24.38
C ASP A 11 -6.63 16.78 24.05
N MET A 12 -5.64 16.81 23.13
CA MET A 12 -4.82 15.62 22.85
C MET A 12 -4.03 15.23 24.10
N ILE A 13 -4.63 14.39 24.94
CA ILE A 13 -3.95 13.78 26.08
C ILE A 13 -2.90 12.83 25.51
N LYS A 14 -1.62 13.12 25.71
CA LYS A 14 -0.55 12.18 25.32
C LYS A 14 -0.63 10.96 26.23
N ILE A 15 -0.80 9.78 25.63
CA ILE A 15 -0.89 8.51 26.34
C ILE A 15 0.47 7.83 26.32
N SER A 16 0.96 7.42 27.49
CA SER A 16 2.15 6.57 27.60
C SER A 16 1.73 5.09 27.60
N ASN A 17 2.38 4.27 26.77
CA ASN A 17 2.14 2.82 26.77
C ASN A 17 2.61 2.20 28.10
N PRO A 18 1.86 1.25 28.68
CA PRO A 18 2.36 0.45 29.79
C PRO A 18 3.63 -0.31 29.38
N LYS A 19 4.52 -0.59 30.34
CA LYS A 19 5.69 -1.42 30.08
C LYS A 19 5.23 -2.80 29.58
N GLY A 20 5.81 -3.29 28.48
CA GLY A 20 5.49 -4.60 27.93
C GLY A 20 4.17 -4.72 27.15
N PHE A 21 3.34 -3.66 27.10
CA PHE A 21 2.07 -3.68 26.39
C PHE A 21 1.94 -2.48 25.44
N LYS A 22 1.57 -2.75 24.19
CA LYS A 22 1.30 -1.69 23.21
C LYS A 22 -0.21 -1.51 23.08
N LEU A 23 -0.73 -0.36 23.50
CA LEU A 23 -2.14 -0.04 23.32
C LEU A 23 -2.51 0.04 21.83
N ARG A 24 -3.69 -0.47 21.52
CA ARG A 24 -4.28 -0.50 20.19
C ARG A 24 -5.60 0.26 20.19
N VAL A 25 -5.98 0.80 19.04
CA VAL A 25 -7.29 1.42 18.86
C VAL A 25 -8.38 0.39 19.20
N GLY A 26 -9.26 0.75 20.13
CA GLY A 26 -10.33 -0.10 20.65
C GLY A 26 -10.01 -0.80 21.98
N ASP A 27 -8.78 -0.73 22.49
CA ASP A 27 -8.50 -1.15 23.86
C ASP A 27 -9.17 -0.20 24.86
N SER A 28 -9.71 -0.76 25.94
CA SER A 28 -10.29 0.00 27.05
C SER A 28 -9.34 -0.07 28.24
N VAL A 29 -8.99 1.09 28.78
CA VAL A 29 -8.00 1.24 29.85
C VAL A 29 -8.50 2.14 30.96
N GLU A 30 -8.00 1.92 32.17
CA GLU A 30 -8.05 2.89 33.25
C GLU A 30 -6.76 3.71 33.24
N TYR A 31 -6.87 5.03 33.38
CA TYR A 31 -5.72 5.92 33.37
C TYR A 31 -5.81 6.96 34.47
N LYS A 32 -4.64 7.44 34.89
CA LYS A 32 -4.50 8.58 35.79
C LYS A 32 -3.98 9.77 35.00
N LEU A 33 -4.69 10.89 35.09
CA LEU A 33 -4.23 12.16 34.53
C LEU A 33 -3.05 12.70 35.34
N MET A 34 -2.06 13.20 34.62
CA MET A 34 -0.88 13.87 35.14
C MET A 34 -0.62 15.13 34.30
N MET A 35 0.10 16.08 34.87
CA MET A 35 0.65 17.22 34.13
C MET A 35 2.13 16.96 33.90
N SER A 36 2.61 17.16 32.67
CA SER A 36 4.05 17.19 32.40
C SER A 36 4.67 18.48 32.97
N GLU A 37 6.00 18.53 33.06
CA GLU A 37 6.74 19.74 33.42
C GLU A 37 6.47 20.90 32.46
N ASP A 38 6.14 20.59 31.20
CA ASP A 38 5.76 21.54 30.14
C ASP A 38 4.25 21.90 30.14
N ASN A 39 3.54 21.57 31.23
CA ASN A 39 2.11 21.87 31.41
C ASN A 39 1.18 21.17 30.39
N GLU A 40 1.63 20.06 29.79
CA GLU A 40 0.80 19.22 28.92
C GLU A 40 0.06 18.16 29.76
N GLN A 41 -1.19 17.86 29.40
CA GLN A 41 -1.93 16.76 30.01
C GLN A 41 -1.43 15.40 29.50
N LEU A 42 -0.97 14.55 30.42
CA LEU A 42 -0.54 13.18 30.17
C LEU A 42 -1.50 12.18 30.81
N ALA A 43 -1.78 11.08 30.12
CA ALA A 43 -2.45 9.91 30.70
C ALA A 43 -1.42 8.81 30.95
N LYS A 44 -1.26 8.44 32.23
CA LYS A 44 -0.55 7.22 32.63
C LYS A 44 -1.56 6.09 32.79
N ILE A 45 -1.36 5.01 32.05
CA ILE A 45 -2.23 3.83 32.17
C ILE A 45 -1.99 3.15 33.52
N VAL A 46 -3.10 2.87 34.21
CA VAL A 46 -3.13 2.19 35.52
C VAL A 46 -3.45 0.71 35.33
N SER A 47 -4.43 0.41 34.49
CA SER A 47 -4.85 -0.97 34.21
C SER A 47 -5.47 -1.10 32.82
N ILE A 48 -5.48 -2.33 32.29
CA ILE A 48 -6.15 -2.67 31.04
C ILE A 48 -7.47 -3.35 31.39
N LEU A 49 -8.59 -2.73 30.99
CA LEU A 49 -9.93 -3.23 31.29
C LEU A 49 -10.41 -4.23 30.24
N ASN A 50 -10.15 -3.92 28.97
CA ASN A 50 -10.45 -4.79 27.85
C ASN A 50 -9.35 -4.60 26.79
N ALA A 51 -8.53 -5.62 26.59
CA ALA A 51 -7.54 -5.65 25.52
C ALA A 51 -8.08 -6.43 24.34
N LYS A 52 -7.82 -5.93 23.13
CA LYS A 52 -7.95 -6.75 21.93
C LYS A 52 -7.10 -8.01 22.05
N ASP A 53 -7.59 -9.09 21.44
CA ASP A 53 -6.88 -10.35 21.34
C ASP A 53 -5.42 -10.14 20.90
N VAL A 54 -4.49 -10.73 21.65
CA VAL A 54 -3.08 -10.80 21.25
C VAL A 54 -2.83 -12.16 20.64
N LYS A 55 -2.58 -12.16 19.34
CA LYS A 55 -2.22 -13.34 18.56
C LYS A 55 -0.77 -13.26 18.11
N PHE A 56 -0.09 -14.39 18.06
CA PHE A 56 1.32 -14.45 17.73
C PHE A 56 1.66 -15.81 17.10
N SER A 57 2.74 -15.81 16.32
CA SER A 57 3.36 -17.03 15.83
C SER A 57 4.57 -17.40 16.68
N GLY A 58 4.93 -18.68 16.70
CA GLY A 58 6.14 -19.15 17.37
C GLY A 58 6.40 -20.63 17.16
N LYS A 59 7.53 -21.11 17.67
CA LYS A 59 7.89 -22.53 17.68
C LYS A 59 7.32 -23.20 18.93
N PHE A 60 6.60 -24.29 18.75
CA PHE A 60 6.01 -25.08 19.83
C PHE A 60 6.90 -26.25 20.23
N GLU A 61 7.16 -26.39 21.53
CA GLU A 61 7.92 -27.50 22.11
C GLU A 61 7.06 -28.20 23.17
N ASP A 62 6.81 -29.50 22.97
CA ASP A 62 6.04 -30.32 23.92
C ASP A 62 6.95 -30.91 25.00
N HIS A 63 6.66 -30.63 26.28
CA HIS A 63 7.33 -31.19 27.46
C HIS A 63 6.45 -32.22 28.19
N ARG A 64 5.50 -32.85 27.48
CA ARG A 64 4.57 -33.90 27.93
C ARG A 64 3.45 -33.41 28.85
N LYS A 65 3.78 -32.67 29.91
CA LYS A 65 2.78 -32.14 30.88
C LYS A 65 2.22 -30.78 30.46
N TYR A 66 3.03 -30.02 29.76
CA TYR A 66 2.74 -28.71 29.20
C TYR A 66 3.62 -28.54 27.96
N GLY A 67 3.26 -27.58 27.12
CA GLY A 67 4.05 -27.16 25.99
C GLY A 67 4.46 -25.71 26.17
N VAL A 68 5.51 -25.32 25.46
CA VAL A 68 6.03 -23.95 25.44
C VAL A 68 6.02 -23.47 24.00
N ILE A 69 5.54 -22.25 23.77
CA ILE A 69 5.73 -21.55 22.52
C ILE A 69 6.77 -20.46 22.74
N THR A 70 7.86 -20.54 22.00
CA THR A 70 8.83 -19.43 21.87
C THR A 70 8.34 -18.52 20.74
N PRO A 71 7.88 -17.28 21.03
CA PRO A 71 7.27 -16.41 20.03
C PRO A 71 8.28 -15.83 19.03
N ASP A 72 7.83 -15.61 17.79
CA ASP A 72 8.56 -14.81 16.79
C ASP A 72 8.28 -13.29 16.94
N SER A 73 7.17 -12.95 17.59
CA SER A 73 6.66 -11.58 17.66
C SER A 73 7.47 -10.69 18.59
N ARG A 74 7.69 -9.43 18.20
CA ARG A 74 8.31 -8.41 19.08
C ARG A 74 7.38 -7.94 20.20
N GLU A 75 6.09 -8.25 20.12
CA GLU A 75 5.09 -7.88 21.12
C GLU A 75 5.05 -8.86 22.29
N VAL A 76 5.11 -10.16 22.02
CA VAL A 76 5.17 -11.21 23.05
C VAL A 76 6.62 -11.67 23.15
N ARG A 77 7.35 -11.16 24.15
CA ARG A 77 8.82 -11.39 24.28
C ARG A 77 9.22 -12.46 25.28
N ARG A 78 8.24 -13.17 25.85
CA ARG A 78 8.41 -14.21 26.85
C ARG A 78 7.85 -15.50 26.32
N ASP A 79 8.42 -16.62 26.78
CA ASP A 79 7.87 -17.95 26.50
C ASP A 79 6.43 -18.04 27.01
N VAL A 80 5.59 -18.73 26.23
CA VAL A 80 4.16 -18.85 26.51
C VAL A 80 3.79 -20.31 26.72
N TYR A 81 3.20 -20.61 27.86
CA TYR A 81 2.78 -21.95 28.23
C TYR A 81 1.46 -22.34 27.56
N VAL A 82 1.37 -23.60 27.16
CA VAL A 82 0.16 -24.17 26.56
C VAL A 82 -0.14 -25.48 27.28
N MET A 83 -1.39 -25.65 27.71
CA MET A 83 -1.83 -26.92 28.30
C MET A 83 -2.18 -27.93 27.20
N PRO A 84 -2.05 -29.26 27.40
CA PRO A 84 -2.32 -30.27 26.36
C PRO A 84 -3.67 -30.14 25.66
N LYS A 85 -4.73 -29.76 26.40
CA LYS A 85 -6.07 -29.49 25.84
C LYS A 85 -6.12 -28.36 24.80
N ASN A 86 -5.11 -27.50 24.81
CA ASN A 86 -4.99 -26.29 23.99
C ASN A 86 -3.95 -26.44 22.87
N TYR A 87 -3.36 -27.63 22.67
CA TYR A 87 -2.35 -27.85 21.63
C TYR A 87 -2.89 -27.73 20.20
N GLY A 88 -4.20 -27.91 19.99
CA GLY A 88 -4.79 -27.79 18.65
C GLY A 88 -4.20 -28.77 17.63
N GLY A 89 -3.66 -29.91 18.07
CA GLY A 89 -3.01 -30.91 17.22
C GLY A 89 -1.54 -30.63 16.89
N ALA A 90 -0.92 -29.60 17.46
CA ALA A 90 0.50 -29.31 17.28
C ALA A 90 1.39 -30.45 17.81
N LYS A 91 2.48 -30.72 17.10
CA LYS A 91 3.53 -31.65 17.49
C LYS A 91 4.79 -30.89 17.91
N HIS A 92 5.63 -31.52 18.72
CA HIS A 92 6.93 -30.97 19.09
C HIS A 92 7.71 -30.48 17.86
N GLY A 93 8.20 -29.24 17.93
CA GLY A 93 8.95 -28.56 16.88
C GLY A 93 8.11 -27.91 15.79
N ASP A 94 6.78 -27.97 15.84
CA ASP A 94 5.93 -27.29 14.86
C ASP A 94 5.97 -25.76 15.05
N LYS A 95 5.82 -25.04 13.94
CA LYS A 95 5.50 -23.62 13.94
C LYS A 95 4.00 -23.46 14.07
N VAL A 96 3.56 -22.63 15.01
CA VAL A 96 2.14 -22.49 15.37
C VAL A 96 1.73 -21.03 15.42
N PHE A 97 0.44 -20.79 15.23
CA PHE A 97 -0.23 -19.52 15.48
C PHE A 97 -1.15 -19.68 16.69
N ALA A 98 -0.95 -18.85 17.71
CA ALA A 98 -1.63 -18.95 18.98
C ALA A 98 -2.22 -17.61 19.42
N ARG A 99 -3.18 -17.67 20.34
CA ARG A 99 -3.81 -16.52 20.97
C ARG A 99 -3.57 -16.60 22.47
N LEU A 100 -3.13 -15.51 23.08
CA LEU A 100 -2.99 -15.41 24.54
C LEU A 100 -4.37 -15.60 25.19
N ASP A 101 -4.41 -16.35 26.28
CA ASP A 101 -5.64 -16.54 27.05
C ASP A 101 -6.01 -15.23 27.78
N ASN A 102 -5.01 -14.50 28.29
CA ASN A 102 -5.20 -13.19 28.90
C ASN A 102 -4.12 -12.16 28.46
N PRO A 103 -4.45 -11.24 27.53
CA PRO A 103 -3.51 -10.21 27.07
C PRO A 103 -2.99 -9.26 28.14
N SER A 104 -3.72 -9.01 29.23
CA SER A 104 -3.29 -8.06 30.28
C SER A 104 -2.03 -8.54 31.01
N ASP A 105 -1.77 -9.85 31.01
CA ASP A 105 -0.61 -10.46 31.68
C ASP A 105 0.72 -10.03 31.03
N LEU A 106 0.69 -9.43 29.85
CA LEU A 106 1.85 -8.78 29.23
C LEU A 106 2.36 -7.55 30.01
N THR A 107 1.52 -6.94 30.85
CA THR A 107 1.89 -5.77 31.67
C THR A 107 2.65 -6.15 32.94
N ASP A 108 2.55 -7.40 33.39
CA ASP A 108 3.27 -7.91 34.55
C ASP A 108 4.39 -8.87 34.10
N GLU A 109 5.64 -8.47 34.34
CA GLU A 109 6.82 -9.25 33.97
C GLU A 109 6.90 -10.60 34.71
N ASN A 110 6.23 -10.73 35.86
CA ASN A 110 6.19 -11.96 36.64
C ASN A 110 4.99 -12.86 36.31
N ALA A 111 4.00 -12.36 35.56
CA ALA A 111 2.84 -13.17 35.19
C ALA A 111 3.23 -14.28 34.20
N GLU A 112 2.72 -15.48 34.41
CA GLU A 112 2.87 -16.58 33.48
C GLU A 112 1.94 -16.38 32.28
N LEU A 113 2.51 -16.36 31.08
CA LEU A 113 1.72 -16.25 29.86
C LEU A 113 1.16 -17.61 29.47
N THR A 114 -0.15 -17.67 29.23
CA THR A 114 -0.82 -18.87 28.72
C THR A 114 -1.51 -18.59 27.39
N ALA A 115 -1.61 -19.61 26.55
CA ALA A 115 -2.24 -19.49 25.24
C ALA A 115 -2.99 -20.74 24.78
N LYS A 116 -3.80 -20.51 23.75
CA LYS A 116 -4.40 -21.56 22.93
C LYS A 116 -3.85 -21.51 21.50
N ILE A 117 -3.40 -22.67 21.00
CA ILE A 117 -2.99 -22.80 19.59
C ILE A 117 -4.25 -22.80 18.73
N GLU A 118 -4.35 -21.82 17.84
CA GLU A 118 -5.45 -21.70 16.87
C GLU A 118 -5.14 -22.45 15.57
N LYS A 119 -3.86 -22.53 15.20
CA LYS A 119 -3.45 -23.16 13.93
C LYS A 119 -2.03 -23.71 13.98
N VAL A 120 -1.86 -24.94 13.51
CA VAL A 120 -0.55 -25.49 13.15
C VAL A 120 -0.20 -24.97 11.75
N ILE A 121 0.94 -24.30 11.63
CA ILE A 121 1.35 -23.65 10.38
C ILE A 121 2.12 -24.64 9.51
N GLY A 122 3.13 -25.31 10.06
CA GLY A 122 4.05 -26.23 9.38
C GLY A 122 5.37 -26.38 10.14
N LYS A 123 6.46 -26.77 9.46
CA LYS A 123 7.78 -26.88 10.08
C LYS A 123 8.57 -25.56 9.98
N PRO A 124 9.23 -25.12 11.07
CA PRO A 124 10.11 -23.95 11.03
C PRO A 124 11.17 -24.07 9.93
N GLY A 125 11.48 -22.95 9.26
CA GLY A 125 12.47 -22.90 8.18
C GLY A 125 11.94 -23.30 6.80
N GLU A 126 10.77 -23.92 6.70
CA GLU A 126 10.09 -24.09 5.41
C GLU A 126 9.53 -22.75 4.94
N LYS A 127 9.87 -22.36 3.71
CA LYS A 127 9.43 -21.08 3.10
C LYS A 127 7.93 -20.83 3.25
N ALA A 128 7.10 -21.81 2.87
CA ALA A 128 5.63 -21.68 2.95
C ALA A 128 5.14 -21.50 4.39
N THR A 129 5.84 -22.09 5.36
CA THR A 129 5.54 -21.95 6.79
C THR A 129 5.90 -20.54 7.28
N GLU A 130 7.06 -20.02 6.92
CA GLU A 130 7.51 -18.68 7.32
C GLU A 130 6.64 -17.58 6.72
N GLU A 131 6.31 -17.65 5.43
CA GLU A 131 5.42 -16.69 4.77
C GLU A 131 4.02 -16.68 5.41
N LYS A 132 3.44 -17.87 5.64
CA LYS A 132 2.13 -18.01 6.27
C LYS A 132 2.12 -17.54 7.73
N SER A 133 3.23 -17.71 8.44
CA SER A 133 3.41 -17.18 9.79
C SER A 133 3.30 -15.66 9.83
N ILE A 134 4.03 -14.97 8.94
CA ILE A 134 3.97 -13.51 8.79
C ILE A 134 2.56 -13.07 8.42
N MET A 135 1.93 -13.73 7.44
CA MET A 135 0.56 -13.40 7.03
C MET A 135 -0.43 -13.48 8.20
N LEU A 136 -0.40 -14.55 8.98
CA LEU A 136 -1.31 -14.71 10.12
C LEU A 136 -1.05 -13.68 11.22
N GLN A 137 0.22 -13.40 11.51
CA GLN A 137 0.62 -12.43 12.52
C GLN A 137 0.11 -11.01 12.21
N TYR A 138 0.14 -10.61 10.94
CA TYR A 138 -0.36 -9.31 10.49
C TYR A 138 -1.83 -9.32 10.04
N GLY A 139 -2.54 -10.45 10.21
CA GLY A 139 -3.94 -10.58 9.82
C GLY A 139 -4.18 -10.47 8.31
N LEU A 140 -3.16 -10.78 7.50
CA LEU A 140 -3.21 -10.65 6.05
C LEU A 140 -3.88 -11.87 5.42
N VAL A 141 -5.03 -11.65 4.78
CA VAL A 141 -5.83 -12.70 4.16
C VAL A 141 -5.70 -12.64 2.65
N LYS A 142 -5.16 -13.71 2.04
CA LYS A 142 -5.01 -13.79 0.57
C LYS A 142 -6.32 -14.14 -0.12
N GLN A 143 -7.12 -15.05 0.43
CA GLN A 143 -8.38 -15.46 -0.20
C GLN A 143 -9.42 -14.34 -0.17
N PHE A 144 -10.16 -14.18 -1.25
CA PHE A 144 -11.32 -13.30 -1.31
C PHE A 144 -12.59 -14.05 -0.88
N PRO A 145 -13.54 -13.36 -0.22
CA PRO A 145 -14.89 -13.86 -0.01
C PRO A 145 -15.59 -14.27 -1.32
N LYS A 146 -16.56 -15.20 -1.24
CA LYS A 146 -17.21 -15.78 -2.44
C LYS A 146 -18.07 -14.77 -3.22
N ASP A 147 -18.78 -13.93 -2.49
CA ASP A 147 -19.54 -12.79 -3.02
C ASP A 147 -18.63 -11.83 -3.82
N VAL A 148 -17.47 -11.48 -3.28
CA VAL A 148 -16.47 -10.64 -3.98
C VAL A 148 -15.99 -11.30 -5.29
N LEU A 149 -15.71 -12.60 -5.25
CA LEU A 149 -15.28 -13.34 -6.46
C LEU A 149 -16.39 -13.46 -7.51
N ASN A 150 -17.63 -13.67 -7.08
CA ASN A 150 -18.78 -13.73 -7.97
C ASN A 150 -19.02 -12.37 -8.63
N GLU A 151 -19.02 -11.29 -7.86
CA GLU A 151 -19.14 -9.93 -8.38
C GLU A 151 -18.05 -9.64 -9.41
N ALA A 152 -16.78 -9.88 -9.07
CA ALA A 152 -15.66 -9.71 -9.98
C ALA A 152 -15.85 -10.50 -11.29
N LYS A 153 -16.34 -11.75 -11.20
CA LYS A 153 -16.56 -12.62 -12.35
C LYS A 153 -17.61 -12.07 -13.32
N ASP A 154 -18.62 -11.36 -12.83
CA ASP A 154 -19.74 -10.87 -13.64
C ASP A 154 -19.44 -9.53 -14.34
N ILE A 155 -18.38 -8.81 -13.94
CA ILE A 155 -17.96 -7.56 -14.58
C ILE A 155 -17.52 -7.79 -16.04
N SER A 156 -18.11 -7.05 -16.97
CA SER A 156 -17.72 -7.03 -18.38
C SER A 156 -16.48 -6.16 -18.61
N GLY A 157 -15.63 -6.55 -19.58
CA GLY A 157 -14.49 -5.75 -20.01
C GLY A 157 -14.75 -4.87 -21.24
N THR A 158 -15.93 -4.97 -21.86
CA THR A 158 -16.28 -4.13 -23.02
C THR A 158 -16.73 -2.76 -22.54
N ILE A 159 -16.09 -1.71 -23.06
CA ILE A 159 -16.31 -0.33 -22.65
C ILE A 159 -16.59 0.53 -23.87
N ASP A 160 -17.62 1.37 -23.77
CA ASP A 160 -17.90 2.41 -24.75
C ASP A 160 -17.23 3.74 -24.34
N ALA A 161 -17.11 4.66 -25.29
CA ALA A 161 -16.57 5.99 -25.01
C ALA A 161 -17.60 6.94 -24.40
N ASN A 162 -18.79 6.49 -23.99
CA ASN A 162 -19.90 7.40 -23.68
C ASN A 162 -19.57 8.29 -22.47
N GLY A 163 -19.47 9.60 -22.72
CA GLY A 163 -19.09 10.60 -21.71
C GLY A 163 -17.58 10.75 -21.49
N ARG A 164 -16.73 9.98 -22.17
CA ARG A 164 -15.27 10.00 -22.05
C ARG A 164 -14.61 10.69 -23.22
N ILE A 165 -13.49 11.36 -22.97
CA ILE A 165 -12.64 11.85 -24.07
C ILE A 165 -11.92 10.65 -24.69
N ASP A 166 -12.12 10.44 -25.99
CA ASP A 166 -11.46 9.36 -26.74
C ASP A 166 -10.02 9.75 -27.09
N LEU A 167 -9.06 9.03 -26.52
CA LEU A 167 -7.63 9.20 -26.75
C LEU A 167 -7.01 7.95 -27.36
N ARG A 168 -7.81 7.00 -27.87
CA ARG A 168 -7.30 5.71 -28.37
C ARG A 168 -6.29 5.86 -29.52
N GLU A 169 -6.37 6.95 -30.29
CA GLU A 169 -5.42 7.23 -31.38
C GLU A 169 -4.17 8.00 -30.93
N LYS A 170 -4.11 8.44 -29.67
CA LYS A 170 -2.94 9.17 -29.14
C LYS A 170 -1.80 8.20 -28.78
N VAL A 171 -0.58 8.70 -28.84
CA VAL A 171 0.61 7.97 -28.36
C VAL A 171 0.63 8.02 -26.84
N ILE A 172 0.16 6.95 -26.23
CA ILE A 172 0.13 6.72 -24.78
C ILE A 172 0.87 5.42 -24.50
N PHE A 173 1.68 5.35 -23.44
CA PHE A 173 2.40 4.13 -23.05
C PHE A 173 2.62 4.07 -21.55
N THR A 174 2.89 2.87 -21.04
CA THR A 174 3.24 2.63 -19.62
C THR A 174 4.75 2.39 -19.49
N ILE A 175 5.33 2.69 -18.32
CA ILE A 175 6.74 2.39 -18.00
C ILE A 175 6.81 1.80 -16.58
N ASP A 176 7.07 0.51 -16.50
CA ASP A 176 6.87 -0.28 -15.27
C ASP A 176 8.09 -1.17 -14.96
N PRO A 177 8.17 -1.76 -13.75
CA PRO A 177 9.07 -2.89 -13.51
C PRO A 177 8.79 -4.06 -14.47
N GLU A 178 9.83 -4.81 -14.83
CA GLU A 178 9.73 -6.03 -15.66
C GLU A 178 8.70 -7.03 -15.15
N ASP A 179 8.57 -7.17 -13.83
CA ASP A 179 7.71 -8.11 -13.13
C ASP A 179 6.29 -7.59 -12.82
N ALA A 180 5.97 -6.35 -13.19
CA ALA A 180 4.63 -5.76 -13.01
C ALA A 180 3.58 -6.43 -13.92
N LYS A 181 2.34 -6.55 -13.42
CA LYS A 181 1.18 -7.11 -14.14
C LYS A 181 -0.01 -6.17 -14.17
N ASP A 182 -0.05 -5.28 -13.19
CA ASP A 182 -0.98 -4.20 -12.93
C ASP A 182 -0.31 -2.88 -13.35
N PHE A 183 -0.70 -2.36 -14.52
CA PHE A 183 -0.20 -1.09 -15.03
C PHE A 183 -1.23 -0.02 -14.69
N ASP A 184 -1.04 0.66 -13.57
CA ASP A 184 -2.01 1.62 -13.03
C ASP A 184 -1.92 3.00 -13.67
N ASP A 185 -0.76 3.33 -14.26
CA ASP A 185 -0.51 4.63 -14.88
C ASP A 185 0.09 4.51 -16.29
N ALA A 186 -0.29 5.45 -17.14
CA ALA A 186 0.28 5.66 -18.46
C ALA A 186 0.56 7.14 -18.69
N VAL A 187 1.45 7.45 -19.64
CA VAL A 187 1.87 8.82 -19.92
C VAL A 187 1.79 9.15 -21.41
N SER A 188 1.54 10.41 -21.72
CA SER A 188 1.62 10.97 -23.08
C SER A 188 2.18 12.39 -23.08
N ILE A 189 2.74 12.81 -24.21
CA ILE A 189 3.22 14.17 -24.39
C ILE A 189 2.83 14.68 -25.77
N GLU A 190 2.29 15.89 -25.82
CA GLU A 190 1.93 16.57 -27.05
C GLU A 190 2.58 17.94 -27.10
N VAL A 191 3.15 18.30 -28.25
CA VAL A 191 3.61 19.67 -28.54
C VAL A 191 2.44 20.43 -29.14
N LEU A 192 2.03 21.53 -28.51
CA LEU A 192 0.94 22.37 -28.95
C LEU A 192 1.39 23.34 -30.05
N GLU A 193 0.44 23.91 -30.79
CA GLU A 193 0.72 24.79 -31.94
C GLU A 193 1.62 25.99 -31.61
N ASP A 194 1.46 26.54 -30.40
CA ASP A 194 2.27 27.65 -29.94
C ASP A 194 3.69 27.22 -29.49
N GLY A 195 3.99 25.92 -29.50
CA GLY A 195 5.23 25.29 -29.03
C GLY A 195 5.28 25.01 -27.53
N SER A 196 4.18 25.24 -26.80
CA SER A 196 4.00 24.75 -25.44
C SER A 196 3.69 23.24 -25.43
N TYR A 197 3.51 22.64 -24.26
CA TYR A 197 3.33 21.20 -24.14
C TYR A 197 2.09 20.84 -23.32
N ARG A 198 1.46 19.73 -23.67
CA ARG A 198 0.43 19.07 -22.88
C ARG A 198 0.94 17.70 -22.46
N LEU A 199 1.26 17.56 -21.18
CA LEU A 199 1.65 16.29 -20.54
C LEU A 199 0.37 15.59 -20.07
N GLY A 200 0.11 14.37 -20.50
CA GLY A 200 -0.97 13.54 -20.00
C GLY A 200 -0.44 12.51 -19.00
N VAL A 201 -1.07 12.44 -17.83
CA VAL A 201 -0.95 11.33 -16.88
C VAL A 201 -2.31 10.63 -16.81
N HIS A 202 -2.35 9.37 -17.18
CA HIS A 202 -3.58 8.59 -17.35
C HIS A 202 -3.60 7.49 -16.29
N ILE A 203 -4.52 7.58 -15.33
CA ILE A 203 -4.64 6.62 -14.23
C ILE A 203 -5.79 5.67 -14.53
N ALA A 204 -5.58 4.37 -14.33
CA ALA A 204 -6.61 3.35 -14.42
C ALA A 204 -7.88 3.75 -13.65
N ASP A 205 -9.03 3.72 -14.33
CA ASP A 205 -10.30 4.07 -13.70
C ASP A 205 -10.88 2.87 -12.94
N VAL A 206 -10.29 2.56 -11.78
CA VAL A 206 -10.75 1.47 -10.91
C VAL A 206 -12.21 1.71 -10.45
N SER A 207 -12.59 2.97 -10.24
CA SER A 207 -13.94 3.37 -9.83
C SER A 207 -15.01 3.10 -10.89
N HIS A 208 -14.59 2.92 -12.15
CA HIS A 208 -15.48 2.41 -13.19
C HIS A 208 -16.03 1.03 -12.84
N TYR A 209 -15.19 0.15 -12.28
CA TYR A 209 -15.53 -1.25 -12.01
C TYR A 209 -15.94 -1.52 -10.57
N VAL A 210 -15.33 -0.82 -9.61
CA VAL A 210 -15.61 -0.98 -8.17
C VAL A 210 -16.56 0.14 -7.74
N LYS A 211 -17.83 -0.19 -7.52
CA LYS A 211 -18.87 0.78 -7.13
C LYS A 211 -19.05 0.83 -5.63
N GLU A 212 -19.30 2.01 -5.10
CA GLU A 212 -19.54 2.22 -3.66
C GLU A 212 -20.67 1.32 -3.14
N GLY A 213 -20.47 0.73 -1.96
CA GLY A 213 -21.44 -0.13 -1.29
C GLY A 213 -21.51 -1.57 -1.83
N THR A 214 -20.68 -1.92 -2.81
CA THR A 214 -20.58 -3.31 -3.33
C THR A 214 -19.72 -4.22 -2.44
N ALA A 215 -19.71 -5.53 -2.73
CA ALA A 215 -18.84 -6.45 -2.00
C ALA A 215 -17.36 -6.19 -2.35
N LEU A 216 -17.06 -5.86 -3.61
CA LEU A 216 -15.73 -5.41 -4.03
C LEU A 216 -15.26 -4.18 -3.27
N ASP A 217 -16.10 -3.16 -3.14
CA ASP A 217 -15.80 -1.93 -2.40
C ASP A 217 -15.55 -2.21 -0.91
N ALA A 218 -16.45 -2.95 -0.26
CA ALA A 218 -16.29 -3.31 1.16
C ALA A 218 -14.99 -4.08 1.44
N GLU A 219 -14.61 -5.02 0.57
CA GLU A 219 -13.38 -5.79 0.73
C GLU A 219 -12.13 -4.96 0.37
N ALA A 220 -12.20 -4.08 -0.64
CA ALA A 220 -11.13 -3.13 -0.96
C ALA A 220 -10.87 -2.17 0.20
N LEU A 221 -11.92 -1.60 0.80
CA LEU A 221 -11.84 -0.73 1.98
C LEU A 221 -11.22 -1.46 3.18
N LYS A 222 -11.62 -2.72 3.41
CA LYS A 222 -11.09 -3.55 4.50
C LYS A 222 -9.61 -3.90 4.30
N ARG A 223 -9.16 -4.13 3.06
CA ARG A 223 -7.75 -4.40 2.74
C ARG A 223 -6.92 -3.13 2.72
N ALA A 224 -7.51 -2.00 2.32
CA ALA A 224 -6.96 -0.66 2.14
C ALA A 224 -5.80 -0.53 1.13
N THR A 225 -4.93 -1.53 1.01
CA THR A 225 -3.81 -1.54 0.07
C THR A 225 -3.38 -2.97 -0.28
N SER A 226 -2.73 -3.14 -1.42
CA SER A 226 -2.04 -4.38 -1.77
C SER A 226 -0.79 -4.53 -0.90
N VAL A 227 -0.57 -5.73 -0.34
CA VAL A 227 0.63 -6.02 0.46
C VAL A 227 1.62 -6.83 -0.36
N TYR A 228 2.75 -6.20 -0.67
CA TYR A 228 3.86 -6.81 -1.40
C TYR A 228 4.83 -7.49 -0.43
N LEU A 229 4.82 -8.82 -0.43
CA LEU A 229 5.85 -9.64 0.18
C LEU A 229 6.94 -9.93 -0.85
N VAL A 230 8.08 -10.44 -0.40
CA VAL A 230 9.26 -10.74 -1.25
C VAL A 230 8.92 -11.56 -2.52
N ARG A 231 7.85 -12.37 -2.48
CA ARG A 231 7.45 -13.27 -3.58
C ARG A 231 5.97 -13.29 -3.89
N ASN A 232 5.17 -12.75 -2.98
CA ASN A 232 3.74 -12.92 -2.99
C ASN A 232 3.11 -11.55 -2.84
N VAL A 233 2.12 -11.28 -3.68
CA VAL A 233 1.25 -10.14 -3.49
C VAL A 233 -0.03 -10.63 -2.84
N ILE A 234 -0.48 -9.90 -1.83
CA ILE A 234 -1.83 -10.01 -1.28
C ILE A 234 -2.58 -8.82 -1.88
N PRO A 235 -3.31 -9.03 -2.98
CA PRO A 235 -3.86 -7.93 -3.74
C PRO A 235 -5.07 -7.33 -3.00
N MET A 236 -5.25 -6.02 -3.17
CA MET A 236 -6.42 -5.30 -2.70
C MET A 236 -7.69 -5.74 -3.46
N LEU A 237 -7.56 -5.97 -4.77
CA LEU A 237 -8.65 -6.37 -5.65
C LEU A 237 -8.41 -7.77 -6.23
N PRO A 238 -9.46 -8.51 -6.64
CA PRO A 238 -9.28 -9.78 -7.36
C PRO A 238 -8.45 -9.60 -8.64
N GLU A 239 -7.67 -10.62 -9.02
CA GLU A 239 -6.75 -10.54 -10.16
C GLU A 239 -7.43 -10.21 -11.50
N LYS A 240 -8.71 -10.58 -11.66
CA LYS A 240 -9.52 -10.20 -12.83
C LYS A 240 -9.67 -8.67 -12.97
N LEU A 241 -9.67 -7.93 -11.86
CA LEU A 241 -9.67 -6.48 -11.91
C LEU A 241 -8.23 -5.96 -12.00
N SER A 242 -7.38 -6.27 -11.02
CA SER A 242 -6.05 -5.66 -10.92
C SER A 242 -5.15 -5.97 -12.11
N ASN A 243 -5.09 -7.22 -12.55
CA ASN A 243 -4.13 -7.68 -13.58
C ASN A 243 -4.74 -7.65 -14.98
N ASP A 244 -6.00 -7.22 -15.12
CA ASP A 244 -6.71 -7.26 -16.39
C ASP A 244 -7.55 -6.02 -16.68
N LEU A 245 -8.75 -5.91 -16.08
CA LEU A 245 -9.69 -4.84 -16.44
C LEU A 245 -9.21 -3.43 -16.06
N CYS A 246 -8.52 -3.29 -14.93
CA CYS A 246 -7.93 -2.04 -14.48
C CYS A 246 -6.51 -1.81 -15.03
N SER A 247 -5.83 -2.87 -15.47
CA SER A 247 -4.46 -2.75 -16.00
C SER A 247 -4.49 -2.09 -17.39
N LEU A 248 -3.70 -1.03 -17.59
CA LEU A 248 -3.57 -0.26 -18.83
C LEU A 248 -2.73 -1.00 -19.88
N LYS A 249 -3.14 -2.23 -20.20
CA LYS A 249 -2.45 -3.15 -21.11
C LYS A 249 -2.28 -2.56 -22.51
N PRO A 250 -1.16 -2.89 -23.19
CA PRO A 250 -0.93 -2.41 -24.54
C PRO A 250 -1.94 -3.02 -25.53
N ASN A 251 -2.42 -2.19 -26.45
CA ASN A 251 -3.36 -2.49 -27.52
C ASN A 251 -4.77 -2.89 -27.05
N GLU A 252 -5.12 -2.55 -25.81
CA GLU A 252 -6.46 -2.75 -25.28
C GLU A 252 -7.09 -1.41 -24.87
N ASP A 253 -8.38 -1.25 -25.15
CA ASP A 253 -9.13 -0.07 -24.75
C ASP A 253 -9.38 -0.13 -23.24
N ARG A 254 -9.05 0.95 -22.54
CA ARG A 254 -9.14 1.03 -21.08
C ARG A 254 -9.67 2.40 -20.61
N PRO A 255 -10.60 2.41 -19.63
CA PRO A 255 -11.08 3.63 -19.03
C PRO A 255 -9.98 4.19 -18.12
N ALA A 256 -9.76 5.50 -18.20
CA ALA A 256 -8.78 6.17 -17.35
C ALA A 256 -9.32 7.52 -16.87
N PHE A 257 -8.87 7.94 -15.69
CA PHE A 257 -8.88 9.35 -15.29
C PHE A 257 -7.59 9.99 -15.76
N SER A 258 -7.69 10.94 -16.68
CA SER A 258 -6.54 11.66 -17.22
C SER A 258 -6.38 13.02 -16.57
N ILE A 259 -5.16 13.32 -16.14
CA ILE A 259 -4.72 14.63 -15.71
C ILE A 259 -3.85 15.21 -16.83
N PHE A 260 -4.39 16.19 -17.55
CA PHE A 260 -3.66 16.95 -18.56
C PHE A 260 -3.00 18.15 -17.91
N ILE A 261 -1.69 18.25 -18.00
CA ILE A 261 -0.90 19.33 -17.40
C ILE A 261 -0.30 20.18 -18.52
N TYR A 262 -0.65 21.46 -18.54
CA TYR A 262 -0.18 22.42 -19.53
C TYR A 262 1.13 23.04 -19.08
N LEU A 263 2.17 22.89 -19.91
CA LEU A 263 3.52 23.35 -19.64
C LEU A 263 3.93 24.40 -20.67
N SER A 264 4.56 25.49 -20.25
CA SER A 264 5.14 26.46 -21.17
C SER A 264 6.33 25.89 -21.95
N LYS A 265 6.84 26.64 -22.95
CA LYS A 265 8.11 26.35 -23.64
C LYS A 265 9.31 26.13 -22.71
N ARG A 266 9.27 26.70 -21.50
CA ARG A 266 10.29 26.56 -20.45
C ARG A 266 9.88 25.58 -19.33
N PHE A 267 8.94 24.69 -19.64
CA PHE A 267 8.42 23.65 -18.75
C PHE A 267 7.86 24.19 -17.43
N ALA A 268 7.32 25.41 -17.44
CA ALA A 268 6.61 25.95 -16.28
C ALA A 268 5.14 25.51 -16.35
N VAL A 269 4.62 24.96 -15.26
CA VAL A 269 3.21 24.57 -15.15
C VAL A 269 2.33 25.81 -15.28
N LYS A 270 1.38 25.77 -16.22
CA LYS A 270 0.44 26.85 -16.52
C LYS A 270 -0.98 26.56 -16.05
N GLY A 271 -1.33 25.29 -15.95
CA GLY A 271 -2.64 24.84 -15.50
C GLY A 271 -2.77 23.34 -15.70
N TYR A 272 -3.93 22.81 -15.34
CA TYR A 272 -4.27 21.42 -15.57
C TYR A 272 -5.77 21.26 -15.84
N GLU A 273 -6.13 20.14 -16.43
CA GLU A 273 -7.49 19.66 -16.63
C GLU A 273 -7.57 18.19 -16.20
N ILE A 274 -8.68 17.79 -15.58
CA ILE A 274 -8.94 16.40 -15.21
C ILE A 274 -10.19 15.95 -15.96
N ALA A 275 -10.14 14.81 -16.62
CA ALA A 275 -11.27 14.27 -17.36
C ALA A 275 -11.31 12.74 -17.32
N GLU A 276 -12.51 12.17 -17.43
CA GLU A 276 -12.69 10.77 -17.78
C GLU A 276 -12.33 10.55 -19.25
N THR A 277 -11.59 9.49 -19.52
CA THR A 277 -11.00 9.21 -20.82
C THR A 277 -11.08 7.73 -21.17
N LEU A 278 -11.02 7.44 -22.46
CA LEU A 278 -10.83 6.10 -22.99
C LEU A 278 -9.49 6.08 -23.73
N ILE A 279 -8.56 5.25 -23.28
CA ILE A 279 -7.21 5.18 -23.83
C ILE A 279 -6.94 3.82 -24.45
N ASN A 280 -5.94 3.76 -25.32
CA ASN A 280 -5.38 2.52 -25.83
C ASN A 280 -3.85 2.65 -25.75
N SER A 281 -3.25 2.00 -24.75
CA SER A 281 -1.79 2.06 -24.56
C SER A 281 -1.11 1.44 -25.78
N LYS A 282 -0.20 2.15 -26.44
CA LYS A 282 0.50 1.68 -27.64
C LYS A 282 1.66 0.77 -27.32
N ARG A 283 2.19 0.85 -26.08
CA ARG A 283 3.34 0.07 -25.64
C ARG A 283 3.41 0.02 -24.12
N ARG A 284 3.88 -1.12 -23.62
CA ARG A 284 4.42 -1.27 -22.27
C ARG A 284 5.94 -1.27 -22.38
N PHE A 285 6.59 -0.33 -21.69
CA PHE A 285 8.04 -0.31 -21.52
C PHE A 285 8.40 -0.85 -20.14
N THR A 286 9.55 -1.52 -20.05
CA THR A 286 10.26 -1.62 -18.78
C THR A 286 11.05 -0.33 -18.49
N TYR A 287 11.38 -0.07 -17.22
CA TYR A 287 12.29 1.03 -16.87
C TYR A 287 13.62 0.93 -17.60
N GLU A 288 14.17 -0.27 -17.76
CA GLU A 288 15.44 -0.54 -18.42
C GLU A 288 15.37 -0.26 -19.93
N GLU A 289 14.28 -0.65 -20.60
CA GLU A 289 14.06 -0.33 -22.01
C GLU A 289 13.91 1.18 -22.24
N ALA A 290 13.09 1.85 -21.43
CA ALA A 290 12.91 3.30 -21.51
C ALA A 290 14.24 4.03 -21.25
N GLN A 291 15.03 3.58 -20.26
CA GLN A 291 16.35 4.12 -19.97
C GLN A 291 17.29 4.02 -21.18
N LYS A 292 17.34 2.84 -21.81
CA LYS A 292 18.17 2.64 -23.01
C LYS A 292 17.77 3.56 -24.17
N ILE A 293 16.47 3.78 -24.37
CA ILE A 293 15.98 4.71 -25.41
C ILE A 293 16.34 6.15 -25.06
N ILE A 294 16.21 6.54 -23.79
CA ILE A 294 16.59 7.87 -23.30
C ILE A 294 18.08 8.15 -23.56
N GLU A 295 18.95 7.18 -23.28
CA GLU A 295 20.40 7.31 -23.46
C GLU A 295 20.84 7.31 -24.92
N THR A 296 20.26 6.41 -25.73
CA THR A 296 20.69 6.21 -27.12
C THR A 296 19.96 7.09 -28.13
N GLY A 297 18.77 7.59 -27.78
CA GLY A 297 17.85 8.26 -28.69
C GLY A 297 17.25 7.37 -29.78
N LYS A 298 17.41 6.05 -29.67
CA LYS A 298 16.99 5.06 -30.66
C LYS A 298 15.94 4.13 -30.08
N GLY A 299 14.89 3.84 -30.86
CA GLY A 299 13.77 2.98 -30.48
C GLY A 299 12.43 3.64 -30.80
N ASP A 300 11.34 2.91 -30.59
CA ASP A 300 10.00 3.45 -30.81
C ASP A 300 9.70 4.53 -29.77
N PHE A 301 8.95 5.55 -30.17
CA PHE A 301 8.59 6.70 -29.33
C PHE A 301 9.80 7.43 -28.69
N SER A 302 10.97 7.37 -29.34
CA SER A 302 12.19 7.98 -28.79
C SER A 302 12.10 9.49 -28.65
N LYS A 303 11.36 10.17 -29.55
CA LYS A 303 11.15 11.63 -29.48
C LYS A 303 10.34 12.00 -28.24
N GLU A 304 9.27 11.26 -27.98
CA GLU A 304 8.38 11.41 -26.83
C GLU A 304 9.14 11.16 -25.53
N LEU A 305 9.86 10.03 -25.42
CA LEU A 305 10.66 9.69 -24.24
C LEU A 305 11.77 10.72 -23.97
N GLN A 306 12.48 11.18 -25.00
CA GLN A 306 13.50 12.21 -24.84
C GLN A 306 12.92 13.55 -24.39
N LEU A 307 11.75 13.93 -24.91
CA LEU A 307 11.07 15.16 -24.50
C LEU A 307 10.58 15.06 -23.06
N MET A 308 9.92 13.95 -22.70
CA MET A 308 9.47 13.69 -21.34
C MET A 308 10.63 13.70 -20.34
N HIS A 309 11.77 13.09 -20.69
CA HIS A 309 12.97 13.10 -19.85
C HIS A 309 13.56 14.51 -19.67
N LYS A 310 13.55 15.36 -20.70
CA LYS A 310 13.95 16.77 -20.56
C LYS A 310 13.00 17.55 -19.64
N ILE A 311 11.70 17.29 -19.77
CA ILE A 311 10.67 17.90 -18.92
C ILE A 311 10.86 17.46 -17.47
N SER A 312 10.99 16.16 -17.20
CA SER A 312 11.15 15.62 -15.84
C SER A 312 12.39 16.19 -15.16
N LYS A 313 13.54 16.24 -15.85
CA LYS A 313 14.76 16.88 -15.33
C LYS A 313 14.55 18.33 -14.93
N SER A 314 13.87 19.11 -15.78
CA SER A 314 13.58 20.51 -15.46
C SER A 314 12.65 20.67 -14.26
N ILE A 315 11.70 19.74 -14.08
CA ILE A 315 10.77 19.76 -12.94
C ILE A 315 11.50 19.37 -11.66
N THR A 316 12.31 18.30 -11.69
CA THR A 316 13.14 17.87 -10.55
C THR A 316 14.02 19.00 -10.05
N LEU A 317 14.77 19.67 -10.94
CA LEU A 317 15.66 20.77 -10.56
C LEU A 317 14.90 21.89 -9.83
N LYS A 318 13.76 22.33 -10.37
CA LYS A 318 12.91 23.36 -9.74
C LYS A 318 12.36 22.91 -8.38
N ARG A 319 12.03 21.62 -8.24
CA ARG A 319 11.53 21.05 -6.98
C ARG A 319 12.62 21.02 -5.92
N LEU A 320 13.84 20.62 -6.28
CA LEU A 320 14.98 20.60 -5.35
C LEU A 320 15.43 22.01 -4.94
N GLU A 321 15.35 22.98 -5.86
CA GLU A 321 15.56 24.41 -5.54
C GLU A 321 14.57 24.94 -4.49
N SER A 322 13.39 24.32 -4.37
CA SER A 322 12.36 24.69 -3.37
C SER A 322 12.48 23.96 -2.03
N GLU A 323 13.69 23.51 -1.66
CA GLU A 323 14.00 22.79 -0.40
C GLU A 323 13.23 21.46 -0.24
N SER A 324 12.79 20.85 -1.34
CA SER A 324 12.19 19.52 -1.31
C SER A 324 13.24 18.49 -0.95
N LEU A 325 12.97 17.68 0.09
CA LEU A 325 13.80 16.53 0.43
C LEU A 325 13.75 15.48 -0.70
N ASP A 326 14.93 15.03 -1.13
CA ASP A 326 15.09 13.86 -2.01
C ASP A 326 15.63 12.71 -1.17
N PHE A 327 14.78 11.75 -0.86
CA PHE A 327 15.16 10.56 -0.11
C PHE A 327 15.63 9.50 -1.11
N ASP A 328 16.94 9.29 -1.19
CA ASP A 328 17.48 8.12 -1.86
C ASP A 328 17.57 6.97 -0.85
N SER A 329 16.68 5.98 -0.98
CA SER A 329 16.71 4.78 -0.15
C SER A 329 17.42 3.66 -0.89
N ASN A 330 18.40 3.03 -0.25
CA ASN A 330 19.04 1.81 -0.75
C ASN A 330 18.07 0.61 -0.66
N GLU A 331 17.12 0.53 -1.58
CA GLU A 331 16.25 -0.62 -1.73
C GLU A 331 17.05 -1.83 -2.27
N VAL A 332 16.69 -3.04 -1.83
CA VAL A 332 17.29 -4.29 -2.31
C VAL A 332 16.27 -5.15 -3.05
N LYS A 333 16.70 -5.80 -4.13
CA LYS A 333 15.93 -6.81 -4.87
C LYS A 333 16.60 -8.17 -4.71
N PHE A 334 15.80 -9.18 -4.38
CA PHE A 334 16.25 -10.56 -4.30
C PHE A 334 16.18 -11.21 -5.68
N LYS A 335 17.23 -11.92 -6.10
CA LYS A 335 17.20 -12.80 -7.28
C LYS A 335 17.00 -14.23 -6.85
N PHE A 336 16.23 -14.96 -7.64
CA PHE A 336 15.87 -16.34 -7.35
C PHE A 336 16.25 -17.27 -8.49
N ASP A 337 16.59 -18.52 -8.14
CA ASP A 337 16.70 -19.61 -9.12
C ASP A 337 15.31 -20.18 -9.48
N LYS A 338 15.30 -21.19 -10.37
CA LYS A 338 14.09 -21.90 -10.79
C LYS A 338 13.40 -22.71 -9.66
N ASN A 339 14.13 -22.99 -8.58
CA ASN A 339 13.65 -23.74 -7.42
C ASN A 339 13.25 -22.80 -6.28
N ASP A 340 13.15 -21.49 -6.54
CA ASP A 340 12.82 -20.48 -5.56
C ASP A 340 13.84 -20.31 -4.40
N ASN A 341 15.11 -20.63 -4.62
CA ASN A 341 16.18 -20.26 -3.68
C ASN A 341 16.71 -18.86 -4.00
N ILE A 342 17.07 -18.09 -2.96
CA ILE A 342 17.76 -16.82 -3.13
C ILE A 342 19.17 -17.12 -3.64
N ILE A 343 19.52 -16.57 -4.80
CA ILE A 343 20.87 -16.69 -5.38
C ILE A 343 21.67 -15.41 -5.24
N ASP A 344 21.02 -14.26 -5.06
CA ASP A 344 21.68 -12.96 -5.01
C ASP A 344 20.78 -11.91 -4.35
N ILE A 345 21.39 -10.87 -3.81
CA ILE A 345 20.73 -9.67 -3.27
C ILE A 345 21.39 -8.47 -3.93
N VAL A 346 20.64 -7.76 -4.78
CA VAL A 346 21.16 -6.61 -5.53
C VAL A 346 20.55 -5.32 -5.01
N VAL A 347 21.35 -4.26 -4.97
CA VAL A 347 20.86 -2.91 -4.71
C VAL A 347 20.11 -2.42 -5.95
N LYS A 348 18.90 -1.90 -5.76
CA LYS A 348 18.12 -1.29 -6.83
C LYS A 348 18.64 0.12 -7.05
N HIS A 349 19.17 0.36 -8.24
CA HIS A 349 19.58 1.71 -8.65
C HIS A 349 18.37 2.46 -9.23
N ARG A 350 18.15 3.69 -8.76
CA ARG A 350 17.10 4.57 -9.27
C ARG A 350 17.51 5.12 -10.64
N LEU A 351 16.88 4.63 -11.70
CA LEU A 351 17.12 5.05 -13.08
C LEU A 351 16.47 6.40 -13.39
N GLU A 352 16.91 7.06 -14.46
CA GLU A 352 16.31 8.32 -14.91
C GLU A 352 14.90 8.09 -15.50
N SER A 353 14.65 6.91 -16.08
CA SER A 353 13.30 6.47 -16.46
C SER A 353 12.36 6.31 -15.26
N MET A 354 12.87 5.82 -14.12
CA MET A 354 12.09 5.74 -12.87
C MET A 354 11.77 7.15 -12.34
N ARG A 355 12.77 8.04 -12.32
CA ARG A 355 12.58 9.45 -11.92
C ARG A 355 11.59 10.19 -12.81
N LEU A 356 11.59 9.90 -14.12
CA LEU A 356 10.63 10.48 -15.06
C LEU A 356 9.19 10.19 -14.64
N ILE A 357 8.86 8.92 -14.41
CA ILE A 357 7.51 8.52 -13.97
C ILE A 357 7.20 9.12 -12.61
N GLU A 358 8.13 9.04 -11.66
CA GLU A 358 7.93 9.58 -10.31
C GLU A 358 7.58 11.07 -10.32
N GLU A 359 8.31 11.91 -11.08
CA GLU A 359 8.03 13.34 -11.16
C GLU A 359 6.68 13.64 -11.82
N PHE A 360 6.27 12.83 -12.80
CA PHE A 360 4.96 12.99 -13.44
C PHE A 360 3.83 12.59 -12.48
N MET A 361 4.00 11.53 -11.69
CA MET A 361 3.06 11.14 -10.63
C MET A 361 2.99 12.19 -9.52
N LEU A 362 4.12 12.75 -9.09
CA LEU A 362 4.15 13.84 -8.11
C LEU A 362 3.39 15.08 -8.61
N LEU A 363 3.58 15.44 -9.88
CA LEU A 363 2.89 16.57 -10.49
C LEU A 363 1.38 16.30 -10.65
N ALA A 364 0.99 15.10 -11.08
CA ALA A 364 -0.41 14.69 -11.16
C ALA A 364 -1.07 14.70 -9.78
N ASN A 365 -0.42 14.15 -8.75
CA ASN A 365 -0.92 14.17 -7.37
C ASN A 365 -1.09 15.59 -6.83
N LYS A 366 -0.19 16.51 -7.17
CA LYS A 366 -0.33 17.93 -6.82
C LYS A 366 -1.54 18.56 -7.50
N CYS A 367 -1.76 18.30 -8.79
CA CYS A 367 -2.94 18.75 -9.53
C CYS A 367 -4.24 18.19 -8.95
N ALA A 368 -4.30 16.87 -8.70
CA ALA A 368 -5.45 16.22 -8.08
C ALA A 368 -5.74 16.78 -6.68
N THR A 369 -4.71 16.99 -5.86
CA THR A 369 -4.84 17.62 -4.54
C THR A 369 -5.44 19.03 -4.64
N GLN A 370 -4.96 19.85 -5.58
CA GLN A 370 -5.50 21.19 -5.80
C GLN A 370 -6.97 21.15 -6.24
N TYR A 371 -7.32 20.22 -7.14
CA TYR A 371 -8.68 20.04 -7.63
C TYR A 371 -9.61 19.63 -6.49
N VAL A 372 -9.27 18.56 -5.78
CA VAL A 372 -10.07 18.01 -4.67
C VAL A 372 -10.20 19.01 -3.52
N ASN A 373 -9.15 19.76 -3.18
CA ASN A 373 -9.23 20.80 -2.15
C ASN A 373 -10.19 21.94 -2.53
N LYS A 374 -10.23 22.32 -3.80
CA LYS A 374 -11.21 23.30 -4.29
C LYS A 374 -12.62 22.72 -4.25
N LEU A 375 -12.81 21.52 -4.81
CA LEU A 375 -14.10 20.85 -4.86
C LEU A 375 -14.67 20.61 -3.47
N SER A 376 -13.88 20.07 -2.53
CA SER A 376 -14.32 19.77 -1.15
C SER A 376 -14.85 21.02 -0.42
N LYS A 377 -14.29 22.21 -0.71
CA LYS A 377 -14.80 23.47 -0.15
C LYS A 377 -16.13 23.90 -0.76
N GLU A 378 -16.36 23.55 -2.03
CA GLU A 378 -17.59 23.85 -2.75
C GLU A 378 -18.73 22.90 -2.35
N ILE A 379 -18.47 21.60 -2.31
CA ILE A 379 -19.49 20.56 -2.02
C ILE A 379 -19.59 20.18 -0.54
N LYS A 380 -18.69 20.68 0.31
CA LYS A 380 -18.62 20.40 1.76
C LYS A 380 -18.50 18.91 2.12
N GLU A 381 -17.79 18.15 1.29
CA GLU A 381 -17.52 16.74 1.54
C GLU A 381 -16.12 16.51 2.13
N VAL A 382 -15.97 15.36 2.79
CA VAL A 382 -14.71 14.93 3.39
C VAL A 382 -13.84 14.27 2.34
N SER A 383 -12.60 14.72 2.21
CA SER A 383 -11.62 14.16 1.28
C SER A 383 -10.38 13.65 2.01
N ALA A 384 -9.78 12.58 1.48
CA ALA A 384 -8.53 12.03 2.00
C ALA A 384 -7.32 12.81 1.45
N PHE A 385 -6.48 13.31 2.36
CA PHE A 385 -5.21 13.96 2.01
C PHE A 385 -4.05 13.22 2.68
N ARG A 386 -2.94 13.05 1.95
CA ARG A 386 -1.68 12.58 2.53
C ARG A 386 -0.92 13.77 3.11
N LEU A 387 -0.88 13.86 4.43
CA LEU A 387 -0.19 14.92 5.16
C LEU A 387 1.06 14.35 5.83
N GLN A 388 2.12 15.15 5.87
CA GLN A 388 3.29 14.92 6.70
C GLN A 388 3.39 16.07 7.67
N SER A 389 3.14 15.82 8.96
CA SER A 389 3.40 16.80 10.02
C SER A 389 4.90 16.98 10.15
N THR A 390 5.38 18.19 9.89
CA THR A 390 6.75 18.62 10.17
C THR A 390 6.96 18.89 11.65
#